data_AF-A0A4P9UJ63-F1
#
_entry.id   AF-A0A4P9UJ63-F1
#
_cell.length_a   1.000
_cell.length_b   1.000
_cell.length_c   1.000
_cell.angle_alpha   90.00
_cell.angle_beta   90.00
_cell.angle_gamma   90.00
#
_symmetry.space_group_name_H-M   'P 1'
#
loop_
_entity.id
_entity.type
_entity.pdbx_description
1 polymer ?
#
loop_
_entity_poly.entity_id
_entity_poly.type
_entity_poly.pdbx_seq_one_letter_code
_entity_poly.pdbx_strand_id
1 'polypeptide(L)'
;MLNKKAAFVTLQTLKQCRADMVQDFLSHNTEIYKPSYKYENSPVMLKLAREKYFITWLSSHWQVFNHIVAHLPGEERSIIDTFFTPVFLELLSKWAIVKTTDSSQLNLGVELVKDMQTALSQFMKAGENADTMRNILEVTLEKNRVVFDRIIKQFSEEKL
;
A
#
# COMPACT_ATOMS: atom_id res chain seq x y z
N MET A 1 -18.39 -31.10 13.71
CA MET A 1 -17.20 -30.67 14.45
C MET A 1 -16.28 -29.81 13.58
N LEU A 2 -15.97 -30.25 12.34
CA LEU A 2 -15.14 -29.49 11.40
C LEU A 2 -15.63 -28.07 11.07
N ASN A 3 -16.94 -27.86 10.83
CA ASN A 3 -17.46 -26.51 10.55
C ASN A 3 -17.24 -25.53 11.71
N LYS A 4 -17.22 -26.01 12.96
CA LYS A 4 -16.90 -25.17 14.13
C LYS A 4 -15.42 -24.80 14.15
N LYS A 5 -14.53 -25.74 13.79
CA LYS A 5 -13.09 -25.49 13.70
C LYS A 5 -12.76 -24.52 12.55
N ALA A 6 -13.36 -24.71 11.38
CA ALA A 6 -13.21 -23.80 10.25
C ALA A 6 -13.67 -22.38 10.60
N ALA A 7 -14.86 -22.24 11.21
CA ALA A 7 -15.35 -20.95 11.69
C ALA A 7 -14.42 -20.33 12.75
N PHE A 8 -13.91 -21.15 13.68
CA PHE A 8 -12.95 -20.68 14.69
C PHE A 8 -11.67 -20.15 14.06
N VAL A 9 -11.07 -20.89 13.11
CA VAL A 9 -9.85 -20.46 12.40
C VAL A 9 -10.10 -19.18 11.62
N THR A 10 -11.21 -19.08 10.88
CA THR A 10 -11.57 -17.85 10.17
C THR A 10 -11.71 -16.66 11.11
N LEU A 11 -12.44 -16.80 12.21
CA LEU A 11 -12.60 -15.74 13.20
C LEU A 11 -11.26 -15.38 13.87
N GLN A 12 -10.40 -16.36 14.11
CA GLN A 12 -9.07 -16.14 14.67
C GLN A 12 -8.20 -15.33 13.71
N THR A 13 -8.18 -15.66 12.42
CA THR A 13 -7.47 -14.88 11.39
C THR A 13 -7.96 -13.43 11.39
N LEU A 14 -9.28 -13.22 11.29
CA LEU A 14 -9.86 -11.87 11.26
C LEU A 14 -9.54 -11.07 12.54
N LYS A 15 -9.61 -11.73 13.69
CA LYS A 15 -9.29 -11.12 14.99
C LYS A 15 -7.82 -10.72 15.05
N GLN A 16 -6.91 -11.59 14.61
CA GLN A 16 -5.48 -11.32 14.63
C GLN A 16 -5.13 -10.15 13.71
N CYS A 17 -5.56 -10.17 12.45
CA CYS A 17 -5.27 -9.08 11.51
C CYS A 17 -5.84 -7.73 11.98
N ARG A 18 -7.02 -7.73 12.62
CA ARG A 18 -7.56 -6.52 13.24
C ARG A 18 -6.70 -6.05 14.42
N ALA A 19 -6.27 -6.97 15.29
CA ALA A 19 -5.43 -6.65 16.43
C ALA A 19 -4.07 -6.09 15.99
N ASP A 20 -3.46 -6.68 14.96
CA ASP A 20 -2.20 -6.21 14.37
C ASP A 20 -2.34 -4.78 13.85
N MET A 21 -3.40 -4.47 13.10
CA MET A 21 -3.66 -3.10 12.65
C MET A 21 -3.81 -2.12 13.82
N VAL A 22 -4.60 -2.47 14.83
CA VAL A 22 -4.75 -1.61 16.02
C VAL A 22 -3.40 -1.40 16.70
N GLN A 23 -2.61 -2.46 16.83
CA GLN A 23 -1.28 -2.40 17.43
C GLN A 23 -0.32 -1.54 16.60
N ASP A 24 -0.40 -1.56 15.27
CA ASP A 24 0.40 -0.69 14.41
C ASP A 24 0.16 0.80 14.72
N PHE A 25 -1.10 1.19 14.92
CA PHE A 25 -1.45 2.57 15.29
C PHE A 25 -0.97 2.93 16.70
N LEU A 26 -1.15 2.03 17.68
CA LEU A 26 -0.74 2.25 19.07
C LEU A 26 0.78 2.31 19.23
N SER A 27 1.50 1.46 18.50
CA SER A 27 2.97 1.34 18.56
C SER A 27 3.71 2.33 17.67
N HIS A 28 3.00 3.25 17.01
CA HIS A 28 3.58 4.21 16.09
C HIS A 28 4.36 3.55 14.94
N ASN A 29 3.79 2.52 14.33
CA ASN A 29 4.42 1.77 13.23
C ASN A 29 4.96 2.71 12.15
N THR A 30 6.24 2.54 11.82
CA THR A 30 6.97 3.42 10.90
C THR A 30 6.37 3.46 9.50
N GLU A 31 5.73 2.37 9.04
CA GLU A 31 5.09 2.31 7.73
C GLU A 31 3.86 3.22 7.63
N ILE A 32 3.25 3.60 8.77
CA ILE A 32 2.11 4.53 8.82
C ILE A 32 2.59 5.96 9.07
N TYR A 33 3.40 6.15 10.11
CA TYR A 33 3.70 7.49 10.61
C TYR A 33 4.80 8.18 9.81
N LYS A 34 5.83 7.48 9.32
CA LYS A 34 6.89 8.11 8.52
C LYS A 34 6.33 8.73 7.23
N PRO A 35 5.49 8.06 6.42
CA PRO A 35 4.85 8.69 5.28
C PRO A 35 3.90 9.83 5.66
N SER A 36 3.25 9.74 6.83
CA SER A 36 2.30 10.76 7.30
C SER A 36 2.98 12.12 7.53
N TYR A 37 4.20 12.12 8.06
CA TYR A 37 5.00 13.34 8.19
C TYR A 37 5.71 13.71 6.88
N LYS A 38 6.28 12.72 6.17
CA LYS A 38 7.01 12.97 4.91
C LYS A 38 6.13 13.65 3.85
N TYR A 39 4.86 13.26 3.77
CA TYR A 39 3.92 13.75 2.75
C TYR A 39 2.85 14.69 3.31
N GLU A 40 3.10 15.33 4.46
CA GLU A 40 2.14 16.24 5.09
C GLU A 40 1.65 17.34 4.12
N ASN A 41 2.53 17.81 3.24
CA ASN A 41 2.26 18.86 2.26
C ASN A 41 1.84 18.32 0.88
N SER A 42 1.71 16.99 0.72
CA SER A 42 1.32 16.35 -0.52
C SER A 42 0.13 15.41 -0.29
N PRO A 43 -1.12 15.92 -0.37
CA PRO A 43 -2.33 15.14 -0.10
C PRO A 43 -2.44 13.87 -0.97
N VAL A 44 -1.97 13.92 -2.21
CA VAL A 44 -1.97 12.79 -3.14
C VAL A 44 -1.00 11.71 -2.66
N MET A 45 0.23 12.07 -2.31
CA MET A 45 1.23 11.12 -1.82
C MET A 45 0.82 10.52 -0.48
N LEU A 46 0.21 11.32 0.39
CA LEU A 46 -0.34 10.85 1.66
C LEU A 46 -1.47 9.85 1.46
N LYS A 47 -2.37 10.09 0.49
CA LYS A 47 -3.42 9.14 0.11
C LYS A 47 -2.83 7.82 -0.38
N LEU A 48 -1.85 7.86 -1.29
CA LEU A 48 -1.19 6.66 -1.81
C LEU A 48 -0.49 5.86 -0.71
N ALA A 49 0.17 6.53 0.24
CA ALA A 49 0.81 5.87 1.37
C ALA A 49 -0.20 5.14 2.27
N ARG A 50 -1.34 5.78 2.56
CA ARG A 50 -2.43 5.15 3.33
C ARG A 50 -3.01 3.95 2.59
N GLU A 51 -3.31 4.10 1.29
CA GLU A 51 -3.78 2.99 0.46
C GLU A 51 -2.80 1.82 0.46
N LYS A 52 -1.49 2.09 0.33
CA LYS A 52 -0.44 1.06 0.38
C LYS A 52 -0.46 0.29 1.71
N TYR A 53 -0.60 0.99 2.83
CA TYR A 53 -0.74 0.34 4.13
C TYR A 53 -1.98 -0.57 4.16
N PHE A 54 -3.14 -0.05 3.75
CA PHE A 54 -4.39 -0.83 3.76
C PHE A 54 -4.35 -2.07 2.86
N ILE A 55 -3.80 -1.96 1.64
CA ILE A 55 -3.65 -3.13 0.75
C ILE A 55 -2.68 -4.15 1.36
N THR A 56 -1.65 -3.69 2.08
CA THR A 56 -0.72 -4.58 2.78
C THR A 56 -1.37 -5.30 3.95
N TRP A 57 -2.17 -4.59 4.74
CA TRP A 57 -2.99 -5.18 5.79
C TRP A 57 -4.04 -6.16 5.22
N LEU A 58 -4.62 -5.86 4.06
CA LEU A 58 -5.56 -6.77 3.41
C LEU A 58 -4.88 -8.07 2.97
N SER A 59 -3.70 -7.96 2.36
CA SER A 59 -2.84 -9.10 1.98
C SER A 59 -2.47 -9.98 3.16
N SER A 60 -2.24 -9.40 4.34
CA SER A 60 -1.82 -10.14 5.53
C SER A 60 -2.85 -11.14 6.02
N HIS A 61 -4.15 -10.98 5.73
CA HIS A 61 -5.19 -11.93 6.09
C HIS A 61 -4.94 -13.31 5.50
N TRP A 62 -4.51 -13.37 4.24
CA TRP A 62 -4.17 -14.64 3.60
C TRP A 62 -2.89 -15.24 4.19
N GLN A 63 -1.92 -14.40 4.56
CA GLN A 63 -0.67 -14.83 5.17
C GLN A 63 -0.87 -15.41 6.58
N VAL A 64 -1.63 -14.71 7.43
CA VAL A 64 -1.99 -15.15 8.78
C VAL A 64 -2.80 -16.43 8.72
N PHE A 65 -3.76 -16.52 7.80
CA PHE A 65 -4.50 -17.76 7.56
C PHE A 65 -3.58 -18.93 7.25
N ASN A 66 -2.71 -18.78 6.24
CA ASN A 66 -1.74 -19.82 5.85
C ASN A 66 -0.83 -20.23 7.01
N HIS A 67 -0.45 -19.27 7.86
CA HIS A 67 0.35 -19.55 9.05
C HIS A 67 -0.41 -20.40 10.07
N ILE A 68 -1.68 -20.05 10.38
CA ILE A 68 -2.51 -20.79 11.35
C ILE A 68 -2.76 -22.24 10.88
N VAL A 69 -2.98 -22.45 9.57
CA VAL A 69 -3.28 -23.78 9.02
C VAL A 69 -2.05 -24.59 8.59
N ALA A 70 -0.85 -24.03 8.70
CA ALA A 70 0.40 -24.62 8.16
C ALA A 70 0.68 -26.05 8.68
N HIS A 71 0.24 -26.36 9.90
CA HIS A 71 0.49 -27.64 10.58
C HIS A 71 -0.68 -28.62 10.50
N LEU A 72 -1.77 -28.26 9.82
CA LEU A 72 -2.96 -29.11 9.72
C LEU A 72 -2.79 -30.19 8.65
N PRO A 73 -3.35 -31.40 8.83
CA PRO A 73 -3.41 -32.43 7.81
C PRO A 73 -4.10 -31.94 6.53
N GLY A 74 -3.72 -32.47 5.36
CA GLY A 74 -4.18 -31.99 4.06
C GLY A 74 -5.71 -31.98 3.87
N GLU A 75 -6.41 -33.01 4.36
CA GLU A 75 -7.88 -33.06 4.30
C GLU A 75 -8.54 -31.98 5.17
N GLU A 76 -8.02 -31.78 6.38
CA GLU A 76 -8.54 -30.79 7.31
C GLU A 76 -8.26 -29.37 6.81
N ARG A 77 -7.06 -29.14 6.28
CA ARG A 77 -6.69 -27.88 5.63
C ARG A 77 -7.63 -27.57 4.46
N SER A 78 -7.89 -28.52 3.57
CA SER A 78 -8.78 -28.31 2.42
C SER A 78 -10.19 -27.85 2.84
N ILE A 79 -10.72 -28.41 3.93
CA ILE A 79 -12.05 -28.04 4.45
C ILE A 79 -12.04 -26.64 5.08
N ILE A 80 -10.94 -26.24 5.70
CA ILE A 80 -10.79 -24.91 6.29
C ILE A 80 -10.53 -23.86 5.19
N ASP A 81 -9.74 -24.20 4.17
CA ASP A 81 -9.46 -23.37 2.99
C ASP A 81 -10.75 -23.04 2.23
N THR A 82 -11.60 -24.04 2.01
CA THR A 82 -12.92 -23.86 1.36
C THR A 82 -13.86 -22.96 2.16
N PHE A 83 -13.70 -22.87 3.48
CA PHE A 83 -14.49 -21.98 4.33
C PHE A 83 -13.93 -20.54 4.34
N PHE A 84 -12.61 -20.38 4.43
CA PHE A 84 -11.99 -19.06 4.53
C PHE A 84 -11.93 -18.31 3.19
N THR A 85 -11.73 -19.03 2.09
CA THR A 85 -11.62 -18.45 0.74
C THR A 85 -12.75 -17.48 0.39
N PRO A 86 -14.04 -17.85 0.50
CA PRO A 86 -15.14 -16.93 0.19
C PRO A 86 -15.17 -15.71 1.12
N VAL A 87 -14.75 -15.87 2.39
CA VAL A 87 -14.67 -14.76 3.36
C VAL A 87 -13.56 -13.78 2.96
N PHE A 88 -12.40 -14.29 2.54
CA PHE A 88 -11.31 -13.48 2.04
C PHE A 88 -11.72 -12.75 0.75
N LEU A 89 -12.36 -13.43 -0.20
CA LEU A 89 -12.86 -12.83 -1.43
C LEU A 89 -13.95 -11.78 -1.17
N GLU A 90 -14.85 -12.01 -0.21
CA GLU A 90 -15.82 -11.01 0.23
C GLU A 90 -15.12 -9.77 0.81
N LEU A 91 -14.06 -9.97 1.59
CA LEU A 91 -13.24 -8.88 2.10
C LEU A 91 -12.61 -8.09 0.94
N LEU A 92 -12.03 -8.74 -0.07
CA LEU A 92 -11.48 -8.07 -1.25
C LEU A 92 -12.55 -7.32 -2.05
N SER A 93 -13.77 -7.87 -2.13
CA SER A 93 -14.91 -7.26 -2.84
C SER A 93 -15.35 -5.95 -2.19
N LYS A 94 -15.33 -5.86 -0.86
CA LYS A 94 -15.62 -4.60 -0.13
C LYS A 94 -14.65 -3.47 -0.47
N TRP A 95 -13.45 -3.81 -0.91
CA TRP A 95 -12.43 -2.86 -1.37
C TRP A 95 -12.37 -2.71 -2.90
N ALA A 96 -13.39 -3.21 -3.61
CA ALA A 96 -13.51 -3.15 -5.07
C ALA A 96 -12.34 -3.76 -5.85
N ILE A 97 -11.58 -4.68 -5.25
CA ILE A 97 -10.43 -5.35 -5.87
C ILE A 97 -10.92 -6.49 -6.79
N VAL A 98 -11.69 -7.41 -6.22
CA VAL A 98 -12.30 -8.53 -6.95
C VAL A 98 -13.76 -8.65 -6.54
N LYS A 99 -14.66 -8.55 -7.52
CA LYS A 99 -16.11 -8.67 -7.29
C LYS A 99 -16.58 -10.10 -7.52
N THR A 100 -16.10 -11.03 -6.70
CA THR A 100 -16.57 -12.42 -6.73
C THR A 100 -16.48 -13.05 -5.35
N THR A 101 -17.25 -14.10 -5.13
CA THR A 101 -17.10 -15.03 -4.00
C THR A 101 -16.71 -16.43 -4.48
N ASP A 102 -16.49 -16.60 -5.78
CA ASP A 102 -16.08 -17.87 -6.36
C ASP A 102 -14.65 -18.22 -5.95
N SER A 103 -14.52 -19.30 -5.17
CA SER A 103 -13.25 -19.80 -4.67
C SER A 103 -12.23 -20.11 -5.76
N SER A 104 -12.66 -20.36 -7.01
CA SER A 104 -11.75 -20.52 -8.16
C SER A 104 -10.89 -19.28 -8.42
N GLN A 105 -11.36 -18.11 -7.98
CA GLN A 105 -10.72 -16.81 -8.20
C GLN A 105 -9.78 -16.39 -7.08
N LEU A 106 -9.54 -17.27 -6.09
CA LEU A 106 -8.65 -16.97 -4.98
C LEU A 106 -7.26 -16.51 -5.43
N ASN A 107 -6.64 -17.26 -6.35
CA ASN A 107 -5.30 -16.95 -6.84
C ASN A 107 -5.27 -15.57 -7.52
N LEU A 108 -6.28 -15.28 -8.34
CA LEU A 108 -6.45 -13.96 -8.95
C LEU A 108 -6.57 -12.86 -7.88
N GLY A 109 -7.36 -13.08 -6.83
CA GLY A 109 -7.50 -12.14 -5.72
C GLY A 109 -6.18 -11.86 -5.00
N VAL A 110 -5.40 -12.90 -4.71
CA VAL A 110 -4.08 -12.77 -4.07
C VAL A 110 -3.09 -12.04 -4.98
N GLU A 111 -3.05 -12.38 -6.27
CA GLU A 111 -2.19 -11.73 -7.27
C GLU A 111 -2.54 -10.25 -7.44
N LEU A 112 -3.83 -9.91 -7.56
CA LEU A 112 -4.28 -8.52 -7.71
C LEU A 112 -3.90 -7.66 -6.51
N VAL A 113 -4.05 -8.18 -5.28
CA VAL A 113 -3.61 -7.45 -4.08
C VAL A 113 -2.10 -7.17 -4.14
N LYS A 114 -1.30 -8.17 -4.54
CA LYS A 114 0.16 -8.02 -4.70
C LYS A 114 0.53 -7.01 -5.80
N ASP A 115 -0.18 -7.05 -6.93
CA ASP A 115 0.02 -6.10 -8.03
C ASP A 115 -0.34 -4.69 -7.60
N MET A 116 -1.41 -4.51 -6.83
CA MET A 116 -1.78 -3.22 -6.25
C MET A 116 -0.71 -2.70 -5.28
N GLN A 117 -0.14 -3.54 -4.41
CA GLN A 117 0.98 -3.13 -3.54
C GLN A 117 2.18 -2.64 -4.35
N THR A 118 2.46 -3.34 -5.45
CA THR A 118 3.57 -3.02 -6.36
C THR A 118 3.31 -1.70 -7.09
N ALA A 119 2.12 -1.55 -7.68
CA ALA A 119 1.71 -0.35 -8.39
C ALA A 119 1.73 0.89 -7.48
N LEU A 120 1.20 0.78 -6.25
CA LEU A 120 1.23 1.87 -5.27
C LEU A 120 2.67 2.27 -4.92
N SER A 121 3.57 1.30 -4.74
CA SER A 121 4.98 1.57 -4.49
C SER A 121 5.66 2.27 -5.68
N GLN A 122 5.31 1.90 -6.91
CA GLN A 122 5.80 2.55 -8.12
C GLN A 122 5.27 3.97 -8.28
N PHE A 123 3.97 4.21 -8.03
CA PHE A 123 3.39 5.55 -8.05
C PHE A 123 4.03 6.47 -7.03
N MET A 124 4.26 5.99 -5.80
CA MET A 124 4.96 6.77 -4.79
C MET A 124 6.39 7.13 -5.26
N LYS A 125 7.15 6.18 -5.80
CA LYS A 125 8.49 6.44 -6.33
C LYS A 125 8.47 7.46 -7.48
N ALA A 126 7.48 7.37 -8.37
CA ALA A 126 7.30 8.33 -9.46
C ALA A 126 6.99 9.74 -8.91
N GLY A 127 6.14 9.86 -7.89
CA GLY A 127 5.85 11.12 -7.21
C GLY A 127 7.08 11.76 -6.57
N GLU A 128 7.88 10.97 -5.85
CA GLU A 128 9.15 11.43 -5.26
C GLU A 128 10.14 11.95 -6.32
N ASN A 129 10.23 11.24 -7.46
CA ASN A 129 11.06 11.66 -8.58
C ASN A 129 10.55 12.95 -9.22
N ALA A 130 9.23 13.11 -9.34
CA ALA A 130 8.62 14.32 -9.89
C ALA A 130 8.89 15.54 -8.99
N ASP A 131 8.75 15.39 -7.67
CA ASP A 131 9.10 16.44 -6.71
C ASP A 131 10.58 16.82 -6.79
N THR A 132 11.46 15.82 -6.90
CA THR A 132 12.89 16.05 -7.07
C THR A 132 13.19 16.82 -8.37
N MET A 133 12.58 16.43 -9.48
CA MET A 133 12.73 17.11 -10.76
C MET A 133 12.21 18.55 -10.71
N ARG A 134 11.06 18.78 -10.07
CA ARG A 134 10.52 20.13 -9.89
C ARG A 134 11.51 21.03 -9.16
N ASN A 135 12.08 20.57 -8.05
CA ASN A 135 13.05 21.34 -7.28
C ASN A 135 14.31 21.67 -8.11
N ILE A 136 14.80 20.72 -8.92
CA ILE A 136 15.93 20.96 -9.84
C ILE A 136 15.59 22.03 -10.87
N LEU A 137 14.38 21.97 -11.45
CA LEU A 137 13.92 22.95 -12.43
C LEU A 137 13.79 24.33 -11.81
N GLU A 138 13.23 24.45 -10.62
CA GLU A 138 13.10 25.73 -9.90
C GLU A 138 14.45 26.39 -9.65
N VAL A 139 15.42 25.62 -9.14
CA VAL A 139 16.80 26.12 -8.93
C VAL A 139 17.45 26.53 -10.26
N THR A 140 17.25 25.73 -11.32
CA THR A 140 17.80 26.03 -12.64
C THR A 140 17.20 27.30 -13.23
N LEU A 141 15.89 27.51 -13.07
CA LEU A 141 15.18 28.70 -13.53
C LEU A 141 15.72 29.95 -12.83
N GLU A 142 15.84 29.91 -11.50
CA GLU A 142 16.36 31.05 -10.73
C GLU A 142 17.82 31.34 -11.06
N LYS A 143 18.66 30.31 -11.22
CA LYS A 143 20.05 30.47 -11.67
C LYS A 143 20.10 31.15 -13.04
N ASN A 144 19.29 30.70 -14.00
CA ASN A 144 19.27 31.26 -15.35
C ASN A 144 18.81 32.71 -15.34
N ARG A 145 17.81 33.05 -14.51
CA ARG A 145 17.36 34.42 -14.31
C ARG A 145 18.49 35.31 -13.80
N VAL A 146 19.19 34.90 -12.74
CA VAL A 146 20.31 35.69 -12.17
C VAL A 146 21.45 35.87 -13.18
N VAL A 147 21.78 34.84 -13.96
CA VAL A 147 22.80 34.93 -15.02
C VAL A 147 22.36 35.88 -16.12
N PHE A 148 21.11 35.79 -16.55
CA PHE A 148 20.54 36.68 -17.57
C PHE A 148 20.58 38.14 -17.11
N ASP A 149 20.11 38.43 -15.90
CA ASP A 149 20.11 39.79 -15.33
C ASP A 149 21.54 40.36 -15.25
N ARG A 150 22.53 39.52 -14.88
CA ARG A 150 23.95 39.92 -14.86
C ARG A 150 24.47 40.26 -16.25
N ILE A 151 24.14 39.47 -17.26
CA ILE A 151 24.56 39.71 -18.65
C ILE A 151 23.91 40.99 -19.18
N ILE A 152 22.61 41.20 -18.95
CA ILE A 152 21.91 42.43 -19.34
C ILE A 152 22.56 43.65 -18.69
N LYS A 153 22.88 43.56 -17.40
CA LYS A 153 23.57 44.64 -16.68
C LYS A 153 24.93 44.96 -17.31
N GLN A 154 25.76 43.96 -17.59
CA GLN A 154 27.04 44.15 -18.28
C GLN A 154 26.88 44.88 -19.62
N PHE A 155 25.95 44.43 -20.47
CA PHE A 155 25.69 45.09 -21.76
C PHE A 155 25.16 46.52 -21.63
N SER A 156 24.39 46.81 -20.57
CA SER A 156 23.90 48.17 -20.32
C SER A 156 24.99 49.11 -19.78
N GLU A 157 25.96 48.58 -19.06
CA GLU A 157 27.08 49.35 -18.49
C GLU A 157 28.24 49.52 -19.50
N GLU A 158 28.44 48.59 -20.44
CA GLU A 158 29.43 48.67 -21.53
C GLU A 158 29.01 49.60 -22.70
N LYS A 159 27.78 50.13 -22.69
CA LYS A 159 27.27 51.08 -23.71
C LYS A 159 27.42 52.58 -23.32
N LEU A 160 28.25 52.90 -22.33
CA LEU A 160 28.64 54.26 -21.93
C LEU A 160 30.16 54.44 -22.10
#